data_AF-A0A1G5LEK0-F1
#
_entry.id   AF-A0A1G5LEK0-F1
#
_cell.length_a   1.000
_cell.length_b   1.000
_cell.length_c   1.000
_cell.angle_alpha   90.00
_cell.angle_beta   90.00
_cell.angle_gamma   90.00
#
_symmetry.space_group_name_H-M   'P 1'
#
loop_
_entity.id
_entity.type
_entity.pdbx_description
1 polymer ?
#
loop_
_entity_poly.entity_id
_entity_poly.type
_entity_poly.pdbx_seq_one_letter_code
_entity_poly.pdbx_strand_id
1 'polypeptide(L)'
;MQFSDICIISNNVLDLAKFYEVIFSTKAEGDNIHSIINVAGLVIAIYNKNEAEKVMGFDFSNTGTGLITIGFDIDNVDAEYERIKALNITSATEHKYGLGEQSLFTLKI
;
A
#
# COMPACT_ATOMS: atom_id res chain seq x y z
N MET A 1 -0.88 -3.74 23.78
CA MET A 1 -1.47 -3.34 22.49
C MET A 1 -0.37 -3.46 21.44
N GLN A 2 -0.64 -4.10 20.30
CA GLN A 2 0.31 -4.35 19.21
C GLN A 2 -0.30 -3.84 17.91
N PHE A 3 0.50 -3.15 17.07
CA PHE A 3 0.06 -2.75 15.74
C PHE A 3 0.07 -3.96 14.82
N SER A 4 -1.08 -4.29 14.22
CA SER A 4 -1.27 -5.53 13.46
C SER A 4 -1.28 -5.29 11.95
N ASP A 5 -2.04 -4.29 11.49
CA ASP A 5 -2.36 -4.14 10.09
C ASP A 5 -2.81 -2.72 9.72
N ILE A 6 -2.79 -2.47 8.42
CA ILE A 6 -3.48 -1.34 7.78
C ILE A 6 -4.45 -1.93 6.76
N CYS A 7 -5.70 -1.50 6.78
CA CYS A 7 -6.69 -1.88 5.79
C CYS A 7 -6.98 -0.74 4.81
N ILE A 8 -6.69 -0.95 3.54
CA ILE A 8 -7.02 -0.05 2.44
C ILE A 8 -8.41 -0.40 1.92
N ILE A 9 -9.31 0.58 1.90
CA ILE A 9 -10.65 0.42 1.34
C ILE A 9 -10.65 0.77 -0.14
N SER A 10 -11.01 -0.18 -1.00
CA SER A 10 -10.98 0.01 -2.46
C SER A 10 -11.98 -0.90 -3.17
N ASN A 11 -12.52 -0.49 -4.31
CA ASN A 11 -13.30 -1.38 -5.18
C ASN A 11 -12.43 -2.20 -6.15
N ASN A 12 -11.13 -1.92 -6.22
CA ASN A 12 -10.17 -2.57 -7.11
C ASN A 12 -9.25 -3.54 -6.33
N VAL A 13 -9.85 -4.43 -5.53
CA VAL A 13 -9.13 -5.26 -4.55
C VAL A 13 -8.00 -6.07 -5.19
N LEU A 14 -8.30 -6.84 -6.24
CA LEU A 14 -7.32 -7.74 -6.86
C LEU A 14 -6.22 -7.00 -7.62
N ASP A 15 -6.52 -5.87 -8.25
CA ASP A 15 -5.52 -5.10 -8.99
C ASP A 15 -4.56 -4.39 -8.03
N LEU A 16 -5.09 -3.88 -6.91
CA LEU A 16 -4.26 -3.31 -5.87
C LEU A 16 -3.43 -4.38 -5.15
N ALA A 17 -3.98 -5.58 -4.96
CA ALA A 17 -3.23 -6.71 -4.41
C ALA A 17 -2.05 -7.07 -5.32
N LYS A 18 -2.28 -7.23 -6.63
CA LYS A 18 -1.22 -7.48 -7.62
C LYS A 18 -0.17 -6.37 -7.66
N PHE A 19 -0.59 -5.11 -7.53
CA PHE A 19 0.35 -3.99 -7.45
C PHE A 19 1.32 -4.17 -6.27
N TYR A 20 0.80 -4.47 -5.08
CA TYR A 20 1.63 -4.70 -3.90
C TYR A 20 2.41 -6.01 -3.94
N GLU A 21 1.91 -7.06 -4.60
CA GLU A 21 2.70 -8.27 -4.87
C GLU A 21 3.99 -7.92 -5.62
N VAL A 22 3.88 -7.08 -6.66
CA VAL A 22 5.02 -6.70 -7.50
C VAL A 22 5.96 -5.76 -6.74
N ILE A 23 5.43 -4.78 -6.00
CA ILE A 23 6.26 -3.88 -5.17
C ILE A 23 7.03 -4.67 -4.13
N PHE A 24 6.39 -5.52 -3.32
CA PHE A 24 7.04 -6.21 -2.21
C PHE A 24 7.62 -7.58 -2.57
N SER A 25 7.54 -7.98 -3.84
CA SER A 25 8.00 -9.30 -4.32
C SER A 25 7.44 -10.46 -3.48
N THR A 26 6.15 -10.37 -3.14
CA THR A 26 5.45 -11.33 -2.28
C THR A 26 4.11 -11.73 -2.92
N LYS A 27 3.39 -12.68 -2.32
CA LYS A 27 2.06 -13.08 -2.76
C LYS A 27 0.97 -12.61 -1.82
N ALA A 28 -0.11 -12.14 -2.43
CA ALA A 28 -1.33 -11.80 -1.74
C ALA A 28 -2.17 -13.07 -1.55
N GLU A 29 -2.96 -13.09 -0.49
CA GLU A 29 -3.94 -14.15 -0.21
C GLU A 29 -5.33 -13.54 -0.13
N GLY A 30 -6.34 -14.23 -0.67
CA GLY A 30 -7.73 -13.80 -0.61
C GLY A 30 -8.40 -13.66 -1.97
N ASP A 31 -9.41 -12.80 -2.05
CA ASP A 31 -10.30 -12.66 -3.19
C ASP A 31 -10.67 -11.19 -3.48
N ASN A 32 -11.70 -10.97 -4.30
CA ASN A 32 -12.17 -9.65 -4.70
C ASN A 32 -12.95 -8.89 -3.61
N ILE A 33 -13.27 -9.54 -2.49
CA ILE A 33 -13.90 -8.93 -1.31
C ILE A 33 -12.82 -8.52 -0.32
N HIS A 34 -11.88 -9.43 -0.03
CA HIS A 34 -10.82 -9.19 0.93
C HIS A 34 -9.54 -9.89 0.50
N SER A 35 -8.46 -9.13 0.37
CA SER A 35 -7.12 -9.64 0.08
C SER A 35 -6.12 -9.08 1.08
N ILE A 36 -5.10 -9.86 1.43
CA ILE A 36 -4.04 -9.48 2.36
C ILE A 36 -2.66 -9.68 1.73
N ILE A 37 -1.73 -8.79 2.08
CA ILE A 37 -0.31 -8.90 1.73
C ILE A 37 0.50 -8.85 3.01
N ASN A 38 1.34 -9.87 3.23
CA ASN A 38 2.28 -9.91 4.34
C ASN A 38 3.60 -9.25 3.94
N VAL A 39 3.99 -8.17 4.63
CA VAL A 39 5.22 -7.41 4.36
C VAL A 39 5.98 -7.23 5.66
N ALA A 40 7.09 -7.97 5.83
CA ALA A 40 8.00 -7.83 6.97
C ALA A 40 7.31 -7.83 8.37
N GLY A 41 6.24 -8.61 8.54
CA GLY A 41 5.49 -8.70 9.79
C GLY A 41 4.34 -7.69 9.96
N LEU A 42 4.16 -6.77 9.01
CA LEU A 42 2.95 -5.94 8.87
C LEU A 42 2.02 -6.54 7.81
N VAL A 43 0.72 -6.51 8.06
CA VAL A 43 -0.30 -6.88 7.07
C VAL A 43 -0.85 -5.64 6.39
N ILE A 44 -0.83 -5.62 5.06
CA ILE A 44 -1.62 -4.70 4.25
C ILE A 44 -2.87 -5.45 3.82
N ALA A 45 -4.00 -5.14 4.42
CA ALA A 45 -5.30 -5.64 4.00
C ALA A 45 -5.90 -4.70 2.95
N ILE A 46 -6.65 -5.27 2.01
CA ILE A 46 -7.42 -4.54 1.01
C ILE A 46 -8.83 -5.10 1.05
N TYR A 47 -9.80 -4.25 1.37
CA TYR A 47 -11.19 -4.64 1.54
C TYR A 47 -12.10 -3.89 0.57
N ASN A 48 -13.08 -4.61 0.01
CA ASN A 48 -14.03 -4.05 -0.93
C ASN A 48 -14.89 -2.96 -0.30
N LYS A 49 -14.86 -1.75 -0.87
CA LYS A 49 -15.60 -0.60 -0.33
C LYS A 49 -17.09 -0.89 -0.15
N ASN A 50 -17.74 -1.42 -1.19
CA ASN A 50 -19.19 -1.64 -1.16
C ASN A 50 -19.56 -2.72 -0.14
N GLU A 51 -18.76 -3.78 -0.01
CA GLU A 51 -18.99 -4.80 1.03
C GLU A 51 -18.69 -4.26 2.43
N ALA A 52 -17.75 -3.33 2.61
CA ALA A 52 -17.51 -2.68 3.89
C ALA A 52 -18.72 -1.81 4.33
N GLU A 53 -19.32 -1.04 3.41
CA GLU A 53 -20.54 -0.28 3.70
C GLU A 53 -21.71 -1.22 4.06
N LYS A 54 -21.88 -2.29 3.28
CA LYS A 54 -22.98 -3.24 3.45
C LYS A 54 -22.89 -4.12 4.70
N VAL A 55 -21.69 -4.65 4.99
CA VAL A 55 -21.49 -5.65 6.05
C VAL A 55 -21.06 -4.99 7.36
N MET A 56 -20.21 -3.96 7.30
CA MET A 56 -19.67 -3.29 8.50
C MET A 56 -20.41 -1.99 8.83
N GLY A 57 -21.27 -1.49 7.93
CA GLY A 57 -22.03 -0.26 8.16
C GLY A 57 -21.17 1.00 8.10
N PHE A 58 -19.99 0.94 7.46
CA PHE A 58 -19.18 2.14 7.25
C PHE A 58 -19.88 3.12 6.32
N ASP A 59 -19.69 4.41 6.57
CA ASP A 59 -20.18 5.50 5.70
C ASP A 59 -18.97 6.20 5.07
N PHE A 60 -18.78 5.97 3.77
CA PHE A 60 -17.70 6.58 3.01
C PHE A 60 -18.16 7.81 2.19
N SER A 61 -19.38 8.33 2.41
CA SER A 61 -19.95 9.44 1.64
C SER A 61 -19.11 10.73 1.70
N ASN A 62 -18.39 10.96 2.79
CA ASN A 62 -17.52 12.12 3.00
C ASN A 62 -16.04 11.76 3.06
N THR A 63 -15.62 10.69 2.36
CA THR A 63 -14.22 10.25 2.33
C THR A 63 -13.55 10.54 0.99
N GLY A 64 -12.25 10.83 1.06
CA GLY A 64 -11.40 11.08 -0.10
C GLY A 64 -10.19 10.16 -0.12
N THR A 65 -9.46 10.18 -1.22
CA THR A 65 -8.19 9.43 -1.38
C THR A 65 -6.99 10.31 -1.03
N GLY A 66 -5.83 9.69 -0.76
CA GLY A 66 -4.56 10.41 -0.57
C GLY A 66 -4.34 11.05 0.80
N LEU A 67 -5.10 10.63 1.82
CA LEU A 67 -5.00 11.17 3.18
C LEU A 67 -4.04 10.40 4.10
N ILE A 68 -3.41 9.34 3.59
CA ILE A 68 -2.51 8.46 4.35
C ILE A 68 -1.26 8.21 3.52
N THR A 69 -0.11 8.20 4.19
CA THR A 69 1.15 7.65 3.67
C THR A 69 1.59 6.49 4.55
N ILE A 70 2.18 5.46 3.93
CA ILE A 70 2.75 4.31 4.64
C ILE A 70 4.24 4.31 4.32
N GLY A 71 5.06 4.43 5.35
CA GLY A 71 6.53 4.39 5.24
C GLY A 71 7.07 3.00 5.52
N PHE A 72 8.14 2.63 4.83
CA PHE A 72 8.89 1.40 5.06
C PHE A 72 10.36 1.76 5.25
N ASP A 73 11.01 1.12 6.21
CA ASP A 73 12.45 1.23 6.37
C ASP A 73 13.14 0.37 5.31
N ILE A 74 14.08 0.97 4.59
CA ILE A 74 14.79 0.36 3.47
C ILE A 74 16.29 0.51 3.70
N ASP A 75 17.03 -0.61 3.63
CA ASP A 75 18.48 -0.61 3.86
C ASP A 75 19.25 0.19 2.80
N ASN A 76 18.87 0.05 1.53
CA ASN A 76 19.47 0.78 0.41
C ASN A 76 18.39 1.43 -0.45
N VAL A 77 18.12 2.68 -0.11
CA VAL A 77 17.05 3.50 -0.69
C VAL A 77 17.25 3.75 -2.19
N ASP A 78 18.48 4.02 -2.63
CA ASP A 78 18.78 4.29 -4.06
C ASP A 78 18.58 3.05 -4.93
N ALA A 79 19.01 1.88 -4.44
CA ALA A 79 18.81 0.61 -5.14
C ALA A 79 17.32 0.27 -5.25
N GLU A 80 16.56 0.51 -4.18
CA GLU A 80 15.11 0.27 -4.17
C GLU A 80 14.36 1.21 -5.09
N TYR A 81 14.78 2.48 -5.17
CA TYR A 81 14.23 3.43 -6.13
C TYR A 81 14.38 2.97 -7.57
N GLU A 82 15.59 2.61 -7.99
CA GLU A 82 15.84 2.17 -9.36
C GLU A 82 15.11 0.84 -9.65
N ARG A 83 14.98 -0.05 -8.67
CA ARG A 83 14.15 -1.26 -8.78
C ARG A 83 12.69 -0.90 -9.05
N ILE A 84 12.08 -0.06 -8.22
CA ILE A 84 10.66 0.33 -8.35
C ILE A 84 10.41 1.04 -9.68
N LYS A 85 11.29 1.96 -10.06
CA LYS A 85 11.24 2.69 -11.34
C LYS A 85 11.31 1.75 -12.54
N ALA A 86 12.13 0.70 -12.48
CA ALA A 86 12.24 -0.31 -13.53
C ALA A 86 10.97 -1.17 -13.68
N LEU A 87 10.11 -1.27 -12.66
CA LEU A 87 8.83 -1.98 -12.76
C LEU A 87 7.83 -1.25 -13.68
N ASN A 88 7.96 0.06 -13.86
CA ASN A 88 7.07 0.88 -14.70
C ASN A 88 5.56 0.71 -14.37
N ILE A 89 5.26 0.44 -13.10
CA ILE A 89 3.89 0.24 -12.58
C ILE A 89 3.31 1.47 -11.87
N THR A 90 4.15 2.46 -11.53
CA THR A 90 3.73 3.73 -10.92
C THR A 90 4.82 4.80 -11.08
N SER A 91 4.46 6.05 -10.81
CA SER A 91 5.42 7.14 -10.68
C SER A 91 6.02 7.13 -9.26
N ALA A 92 7.32 6.87 -9.15
CA ALA A 92 8.06 7.12 -7.93
C ALA A 92 8.62 8.55 -7.94
N THR A 93 8.38 9.30 -6.88
CA THR A 93 9.02 10.60 -6.66
C THR A 93 10.03 10.45 -5.55
N GLU A 94 11.27 10.88 -5.80
CA GLU A 94 12.30 10.97 -4.78
C GLU A 94 12.16 12.31 -4.04
N HIS A 95 11.99 12.24 -2.72
CA HIS A 95 12.05 13.40 -1.84
C HIS A 95 13.30 13.31 -0.94
N LYS A 96 14.29 14.18 -1.17
CA LYS A 96 15.44 14.31 -0.27
C LYS A 96 15.07 15.25 0.87
N TYR A 97 14.86 14.73 2.06
CA TYR A 97 14.74 15.58 3.24
C TYR A 97 16.13 16.07 3.66
N GLY A 98 16.25 17.36 4.00
CA GLY A 98 17.52 18.01 4.36
C GLY A 98 18.19 17.50 5.64
N LEU A 99 17.71 16.40 6.23
CA LEU A 99 18.28 15.73 7.39
C LEU A 99 18.79 14.35 6.99
N GLY A 100 19.85 14.36 6.18
CA GLY A 100 20.85 13.30 6.14
C GLY A 100 20.52 12.02 5.39
N GLU A 101 19.36 11.37 5.55
CA GLU A 101 19.32 9.94 5.17
C GLU A 101 17.93 9.29 5.02
N GLN A 102 16.91 10.00 4.54
CA GLN A 102 15.61 9.36 4.28
C GLN A 102 15.03 9.86 2.96
N SER A 103 15.04 9.02 1.91
CA SER A 103 14.22 9.27 0.73
C SER A 103 12.84 8.66 0.96
N LEU A 104 11.81 9.49 0.87
CA LEU A 104 10.42 9.04 0.87
C LEU A 104 10.01 8.72 -0.56
N PHE A 105 9.55 7.50 -0.80
CA PHE A 105 8.87 7.14 -2.04
C PHE A 105 7.37 7.26 -1.84
N THR A 106 6.74 8.17 -2.57
CA THR A 106 5.29 8.20 -2.63
C THR A 106 4.85 7.33 -3.79
N LEU A 107 4.27 6.17 -3.49
CA LEU A 107 3.54 5.38 -4.48
C LEU A 107 2.14 5.98 -4.57
N LYS A 108 1.85 6.68 -5.66
CA LYS A 108 0.48 7.11 -5.96
C LYS A 108 -0.28 5.90 -6.52
N ILE A 109 -1.39 5.59 -5.87
CA ILE A 109 -2.37 4.58 -6.25
C ILE A 109 -3.55 5.29 -6.91
#